data_AF-A0A835VRR9-F1
#
_entry.id   AF-A0A835VRR9-F1
#
_cell.length_a   1.000
_cell.length_b   1.000
_cell.length_c   1.000
_cell.angle_alpha   90.00
_cell.angle_beta   90.00
_cell.angle_gamma   90.00
#
_symmetry.space_group_name_H-M   'P 1'
#
loop_
_entity.id
_entity.type
_entity.pdbx_description
1 polymer ?
#
loop_
_entity_poly.entity_id
_entity_poly.type
_entity_poly.pdbx_seq_one_letter_code
_entity_poly.pdbx_strand_id
1 'polypeptide(L)'
;MVGQALKEAMDKVDWPAAQRALSSAASHPAVQQVGAATLQLVTSCSAYSATLAVAHVGAGCLRIHTATPLLGTLGGLAAVSAASVAAGHVSRATLAALQAAGGDLRGTVLLLPHHLLHSWRGGEAAVDAVLGPLVYRFLLRHDFRRLLPSHLAKPGAFGFLHVPTGAAEYATAAEKAQLSVLFGRDGCHHCGTLRNGVIGDHMPPYKVVRDAVAAREAAGGLEKLLRRAADALGLKDNSLKQVYFAQCRDCSGRQAQLMRNGTRATLLPGGLWPPELVLHAPQRLAARPSLPALLVGSRYYVDAAVAAAAAGGRRPGGGGTAAEAEERGGGGKADSGGRKGSGRGGVFRQDSAAWQEDAAGRRGGLRGGMQCGLGCDHGEGAEGGVAGEAAGGALCGCGVWEAAQPLAQLLPA
;
A
#
# COMPACT_ATOMS: atom_id res chain seq x y z
N MET A 1 -24.51 -33.38 -24.80
CA MET A 1 -25.83 -33.13 -24.21
C MET A 1 -25.97 -31.73 -23.59
N VAL A 2 -25.10 -31.31 -22.66
CA VAL A 2 -25.19 -29.97 -22.01
C VAL A 2 -25.21 -28.79 -23.01
N GLY A 3 -24.37 -28.82 -24.04
CA GLY A 3 -24.32 -27.73 -25.04
C GLY A 3 -25.59 -27.59 -25.89
N GLN A 4 -26.31 -28.70 -26.15
CA GLN A 4 -27.52 -28.69 -26.96
C GLN A 4 -28.71 -28.16 -26.15
N ALA A 5 -28.79 -28.53 -24.87
CA ALA A 5 -29.77 -27.99 -23.93
C ALA A 5 -29.56 -26.49 -23.65
N LEU A 6 -28.31 -26.03 -23.54
CA LEU A 6 -28.00 -24.60 -23.36
C LEU A 6 -28.42 -23.78 -24.60
N LYS A 7 -28.15 -24.30 -25.80
CA LYS A 7 -28.55 -23.67 -27.05
C LYS A 7 -30.07 -23.57 -27.17
N GLU A 8 -30.78 -24.67 -26.91
CA GLU A 8 -32.25 -24.68 -26.95
C GLU A 8 -32.88 -23.75 -25.89
N ALA A 9 -32.25 -23.61 -24.72
CA ALA A 9 -32.66 -22.65 -23.70
C ALA A 9 -32.42 -21.19 -24.15
N MET A 10 -31.28 -20.89 -24.79
CA MET A 10 -30.96 -19.55 -25.32
C MET A 10 -31.87 -19.15 -26.50
N ASP A 11 -32.26 -20.11 -27.34
CA ASP A 11 -33.16 -19.88 -28.48
C ASP A 11 -34.60 -19.60 -28.04
N LYS A 12 -34.99 -20.05 -26.84
CA LYS A 12 -36.31 -19.77 -26.22
C LYS A 12 -36.37 -18.43 -25.49
N VAL A 13 -35.26 -17.73 -25.33
CA VAL A 13 -35.25 -16.39 -24.70
C VAL A 13 -35.81 -15.38 -25.70
N ASP A 14 -36.89 -14.69 -25.34
CA ASP A 14 -37.36 -13.50 -26.04
C ASP A 14 -36.36 -12.36 -25.77
N TRP A 15 -35.30 -12.32 -26.58
CA TRP A 15 -34.22 -11.34 -26.49
C TRP A 15 -34.72 -9.89 -26.53
N PRO A 16 -35.68 -9.50 -27.39
CA PRO A 16 -36.31 -8.17 -27.34
C PRO A 16 -36.97 -7.84 -25.99
N ALA A 17 -37.71 -8.78 -25.39
CA ALA A 17 -38.33 -8.56 -24.08
C ALA A 17 -37.28 -8.48 -22.97
N ALA A 18 -36.27 -9.36 -22.98
CA ALA A 18 -35.15 -9.33 -22.05
C ALA A 18 -34.37 -8.00 -22.15
N GLN A 19 -34.13 -7.50 -23.36
CA GLN A 19 -33.45 -6.22 -23.61
C GLN A 19 -34.27 -5.03 -23.08
N ARG A 20 -35.60 -5.02 -23.25
CA ARG A 20 -36.49 -4.00 -22.66
C ARG A 20 -36.51 -4.07 -21.13
N ALA A 21 -36.50 -5.27 -20.55
CA ALA A 21 -36.44 -5.43 -19.10
C ALA A 21 -35.09 -4.94 -18.54
N LEU A 22 -33.98 -5.27 -19.21
CA LEU A 22 -32.64 -4.78 -18.88
C LEU A 22 -32.53 -3.26 -19.02
N SER A 23 -33.08 -2.67 -20.08
CA SER A 23 -33.05 -1.21 -20.26
C SER A 23 -33.92 -0.48 -19.25
N SER A 24 -35.08 -1.03 -18.88
CA SER A 24 -35.95 -0.52 -17.82
C SER A 24 -35.31 -0.63 -16.43
N ALA A 25 -34.65 -1.76 -16.13
CA ALA A 25 -33.89 -1.90 -14.90
C ALA A 25 -32.70 -0.94 -14.85
N ALA A 26 -31.99 -0.75 -15.97
CA ALA A 26 -30.87 0.18 -16.06
C ALA A 26 -31.27 1.66 -15.95
N SER A 27 -32.50 2.01 -16.34
CA SER A 27 -33.03 3.37 -16.16
C SER A 27 -33.57 3.65 -14.76
N HIS A 28 -33.64 2.64 -13.88
CA HIS A 28 -34.09 2.83 -12.51
C HIS A 28 -33.11 3.75 -11.74
N PRO A 29 -33.58 4.81 -11.04
CA PRO A 29 -32.71 5.78 -10.37
C PRO A 29 -31.73 5.15 -9.36
N ALA A 30 -32.17 4.12 -8.64
CA ALA A 30 -31.30 3.40 -7.71
C ALA A 30 -30.14 2.69 -8.42
N VAL A 31 -30.38 2.09 -9.60
CA VAL A 31 -29.35 1.41 -10.39
C VAL A 31 -28.36 2.44 -10.93
N GLN A 32 -28.84 3.59 -11.40
CA GLN A 32 -27.99 4.70 -11.84
C GLN A 32 -27.13 5.25 -10.70
N GLN A 33 -27.69 5.40 -9.49
CA GLN A 33 -26.94 5.84 -8.30
C GLN A 33 -25.84 4.84 -7.90
N VAL A 34 -26.14 3.54 -7.91
CA VAL A 34 -25.15 2.49 -7.64
C VAL A 34 -24.08 2.45 -8.73
N GLY A 35 -24.46 2.58 -10.00
CA GLY A 35 -23.54 2.66 -11.12
C GLY A 35 -22.59 3.85 -11.02
N ALA A 36 -23.11 5.04 -10.71
CA ALA A 36 -22.34 6.25 -10.47
C ALA A 36 -21.35 6.09 -9.30
N ALA A 37 -21.82 5.58 -8.16
CA ALA A 37 -20.96 5.32 -6.99
C ALA A 37 -19.85 4.31 -7.32
N THR A 38 -20.19 3.24 -8.06
CA THR A 38 -19.24 2.22 -8.48
C THR A 38 -18.17 2.80 -9.41
N LEU A 39 -18.58 3.59 -10.40
CA LEU A 39 -17.65 4.26 -11.32
C LEU A 39 -16.69 5.20 -10.56
N GLN A 40 -17.22 5.99 -9.63
CA GLN A 40 -16.43 6.91 -8.81
C GLN A 40 -15.40 6.16 -7.94
N LEU A 41 -15.82 5.06 -7.29
CA LEU A 41 -14.92 4.25 -6.46
C LEU A 41 -13.84 3.54 -7.30
N VAL A 42 -14.22 2.98 -8.46
CA VAL A 42 -13.26 2.32 -9.37
C VAL A 42 -12.24 3.31 -9.90
N THR A 43 -12.68 4.50 -10.35
CA THR A 43 -11.76 5.54 -10.85
C THR A 43 -10.85 6.07 -9.73
N SER A 44 -11.37 6.28 -8.52
CA SER A 44 -10.58 6.63 -7.33
C SER A 44 -9.50 5.60 -7.00
N CYS A 45 -9.88 4.32 -6.89
CA CYS A 45 -8.95 3.21 -6.62
C CYS A 45 -7.89 3.05 -7.72
N SER A 46 -8.28 3.25 -8.98
CA SER A 46 -7.37 3.17 -10.12
C SER A 46 -6.35 4.31 -10.07
N ALA A 47 -6.79 5.54 -9.80
CA ALA A 47 -5.93 6.70 -9.65
C ALA A 47 -4.93 6.51 -8.49
N TYR A 48 -5.41 6.07 -7.33
CA TYR A 48 -4.57 5.77 -6.18
C TYR A 48 -3.47 4.75 -6.51
N SER A 49 -3.86 3.63 -7.14
CA SER A 49 -2.94 2.54 -7.49
C SER A 49 -1.91 2.98 -8.53
N ALA A 50 -2.35 3.75 -9.53
CA ALA A 50 -1.46 4.31 -10.55
C ALA A 50 -0.44 5.29 -9.93
N THR A 51 -0.87 6.19 -9.06
CA THR A 51 0.02 7.12 -8.36
C THR A 51 1.01 6.40 -7.46
N LEU A 52 0.59 5.35 -6.74
CA LEU A 52 1.52 4.52 -5.96
C LEU A 52 2.54 3.80 -6.83
N ALA A 53 2.14 3.29 -8.01
CA ALA A 53 3.06 2.66 -8.95
C ALA A 53 4.11 3.65 -9.47
N VAL A 54 3.68 4.87 -9.84
CA VAL A 54 4.58 5.95 -10.25
C VAL A 54 5.53 6.33 -9.11
N ALA A 55 5.00 6.52 -7.89
CA ALA A 55 5.82 6.84 -6.72
C ALA A 55 6.82 5.73 -6.38
N HIS A 56 6.44 4.47 -6.56
CA HIS A 56 7.31 3.32 -6.34
C HIS A 56 8.49 3.28 -7.32
N VAL A 57 8.22 3.53 -8.61
CA VAL A 57 9.26 3.65 -9.64
C VAL A 57 10.15 4.86 -9.36
N GLY A 58 9.55 6.03 -9.08
CA GLY A 58 10.29 7.24 -8.75
C GLY A 58 11.20 7.08 -7.53
N ALA A 59 10.72 6.42 -6.48
CA ALA A 59 11.53 6.08 -5.31
C ALA A 59 12.73 5.19 -5.67
N GLY A 60 12.55 4.20 -6.56
CA GLY A 60 13.64 3.38 -7.05
C GLY A 60 14.70 4.17 -7.81
N CYS A 61 14.29 5.10 -8.67
CA CYS A 61 15.20 6.03 -9.37
C CYS A 61 15.99 6.91 -8.39
N LEU A 62 15.36 7.33 -7.29
CA LEU A 62 15.97 8.12 -6.22
C LEU A 62 16.73 7.26 -5.20
N ARG A 63 16.80 5.93 -5.39
CA ARG A 63 17.39 4.96 -4.45
C ARG A 63 16.76 5.00 -3.06
N ILE A 64 15.51 5.42 -2.97
CA ILE A 64 14.69 5.38 -1.75
C ILE A 64 13.98 4.04 -1.73
N HIS A 65 14.25 3.24 -0.70
CA HIS A 65 13.78 1.85 -0.62
C HIS A 65 13.41 1.46 0.81
N THR A 66 12.81 0.27 1.00
CA THR A 66 12.35 -0.24 2.31
C THR A 66 13.43 -0.21 3.39
N ALA A 67 14.68 -0.33 2.96
CA ALA A 67 15.87 -0.38 3.79
C ALA A 67 16.49 0.98 4.19
N THR A 68 15.95 2.10 3.68
CA THR A 68 16.33 3.46 4.10
C THR A 68 15.42 3.89 5.25
N PRO A 69 15.86 3.95 6.51
CA PRO A 69 14.93 4.07 7.64
C PRO A 69 14.11 5.37 7.61
N LEU A 70 14.77 6.52 7.49
CA LEU A 70 14.11 7.81 7.48
C LEU A 70 13.48 8.11 6.11
N LEU A 71 14.29 8.06 5.04
CA LEU A 71 13.82 8.35 3.68
C LEU A 71 12.75 7.36 3.23
N GLY A 72 12.79 6.12 3.67
CA GLY A 72 11.81 5.12 3.32
C GLY A 72 10.44 5.40 3.96
N THR A 73 10.44 5.80 5.23
CA THR A 73 9.20 6.20 5.91
C THR A 73 8.64 7.50 5.32
N LEU A 74 9.48 8.51 5.11
CA LEU A 74 9.05 9.79 4.52
C LEU A 74 8.59 9.63 3.07
N GLY A 75 9.32 8.87 2.26
CA GLY A 75 8.97 8.59 0.87
C GLY A 75 7.68 7.78 0.75
N GLY A 76 7.48 6.78 1.61
CA GLY A 76 6.22 6.04 1.66
C GLY A 76 5.04 6.90 2.11
N LEU A 77 5.23 7.78 3.11
CA LEU A 77 4.22 8.73 3.56
C LEU A 77 3.82 9.69 2.43
N ALA A 78 4.81 10.27 1.74
CA ALA A 78 4.58 11.15 0.60
C ALA A 78 3.84 10.42 -0.53
N ALA A 79 4.20 9.15 -0.80
CA ALA A 79 3.52 8.34 -1.81
C ALA A 79 2.04 8.12 -1.49
N VAL A 80 1.70 7.76 -0.24
CA VAL A 80 0.29 7.61 0.18
C VAL A 80 -0.45 8.94 0.09
N SER A 81 0.17 10.02 0.57
CA SER A 81 -0.44 11.35 0.56
C SER A 81 -0.78 11.78 -0.87
N ALA A 82 0.18 11.67 -1.79
CA ALA A 82 -0.02 12.00 -3.20
C ALA A 82 -1.08 11.10 -3.87
N ALA A 83 -1.06 9.79 -3.57
CA ALA A 83 -2.03 8.85 -4.11
C ALA A 83 -3.45 9.15 -3.61
N SER A 84 -3.61 9.50 -2.33
CA SER A 84 -4.91 9.90 -1.76
C SER A 84 -5.42 11.21 -2.34
N VAL A 85 -4.56 12.20 -2.54
CA VAL A 85 -4.92 13.44 -3.25
C VAL A 85 -5.40 13.16 -4.67
N ALA A 86 -4.67 12.32 -5.41
CA ALA A 86 -5.05 11.93 -6.76
C ALA A 86 -6.39 11.18 -6.78
N ALA A 87 -6.59 10.26 -5.85
CA ALA A 87 -7.84 9.50 -5.69
C ALA A 87 -9.04 10.42 -5.42
N GLY A 88 -8.90 11.34 -4.46
CA GLY A 88 -9.94 12.32 -4.14
C GLY A 88 -10.22 13.28 -5.29
N HIS A 89 -9.17 13.76 -5.97
CA HIS A 89 -9.31 14.62 -7.14
C HIS A 89 -10.05 13.94 -8.29
N VAL A 90 -9.66 12.72 -8.65
CA VAL A 90 -10.33 11.93 -9.68
C VAL A 90 -11.77 11.61 -9.27
N SER A 91 -12.01 11.25 -8.01
CA SER A 91 -13.35 11.01 -7.47
C SER A 91 -14.28 12.21 -7.64
N ARG A 92 -13.82 13.42 -7.28
CA ARG A 92 -14.57 14.67 -7.46
C ARG A 92 -14.81 15.00 -8.93
N ALA A 93 -13.79 14.84 -9.78
CA ALA A 93 -13.91 15.09 -11.21
C ALA A 93 -14.92 14.14 -11.87
N THR A 94 -14.89 12.85 -11.51
CA THR A 94 -15.86 11.84 -11.97
C THR A 94 -17.27 12.21 -11.52
N LEU A 95 -17.47 12.60 -10.27
CA LEU A 95 -18.77 13.02 -9.77
C LEU A 95 -19.29 14.28 -10.48
N ALA A 96 -18.44 15.28 -10.69
CA ALA A 96 -18.81 16.50 -11.42
C ALA A 96 -19.18 16.19 -12.88
N ALA A 97 -18.41 15.33 -13.55
CA ALA A 97 -18.71 14.89 -14.90
C ALA A 97 -20.02 14.09 -14.99
N LEU A 98 -20.29 13.21 -14.01
CA LEU A 98 -21.55 12.47 -13.91
C LEU A 98 -22.75 13.41 -13.75
N GLN A 99 -22.64 14.41 -12.89
CA GLN A 99 -23.68 15.41 -12.68
C GLN A 99 -23.91 16.26 -13.93
N ALA A 100 -22.84 16.71 -14.59
CA ALA A 100 -22.91 17.50 -15.82
C ALA A 100 -23.50 16.71 -16.99
N ALA A 101 -23.23 15.40 -17.06
CA ALA A 101 -23.77 14.50 -18.07
C ALA A 101 -25.20 14.00 -17.75
N GLY A 102 -25.82 14.44 -16.65
CA GLY A 102 -27.15 13.96 -16.24
C GLY A 102 -27.20 12.46 -15.94
N GLY A 103 -26.08 11.87 -15.52
CA GLY A 103 -25.94 10.43 -15.26
C GLY A 103 -25.59 9.59 -16.48
N ASP A 104 -25.48 10.15 -17.68
CA ASP A 104 -25.01 9.42 -18.86
C ASP A 104 -23.51 9.09 -18.74
N LEU A 105 -23.18 7.79 -18.81
CA LEU A 105 -21.81 7.31 -18.71
C LEU A 105 -20.95 7.77 -19.89
N ARG A 106 -21.52 7.83 -21.10
CA ARG A 106 -20.76 8.27 -22.28
C ARG A 106 -20.41 9.75 -22.19
N GLY A 107 -21.39 10.59 -21.85
CA GLY A 107 -21.17 12.00 -21.56
C GLY A 107 -20.15 12.21 -20.44
N THR A 108 -20.22 11.41 -19.37
CA THR A 108 -19.27 11.45 -18.25
C THR A 108 -17.84 11.23 -18.73
N VAL A 109 -17.59 10.18 -19.53
CA VAL A 109 -16.25 9.88 -20.04
C VAL A 109 -15.72 11.01 -20.92
N LEU A 110 -16.57 11.64 -21.75
CA LEU A 110 -16.19 12.76 -22.60
C LEU A 110 -15.88 14.04 -21.80
N LEU A 111 -16.60 14.29 -20.70
CA LEU A 111 -16.42 15.48 -19.86
C LEU A 111 -15.34 15.31 -18.79
N LEU A 112 -14.97 14.09 -18.44
CA LEU A 112 -14.02 13.80 -17.37
C LEU A 112 -12.67 14.52 -17.53
N PRO A 113 -12.02 14.56 -18.71
CA PRO A 113 -10.75 15.28 -18.88
C PRO A 113 -10.88 16.78 -18.55
N HIS A 114 -11.98 17.42 -18.96
CA HIS A 114 -12.23 18.83 -18.65
C HIS A 114 -12.34 19.05 -17.14
N HIS A 115 -13.11 18.21 -16.44
CA HIS A 115 -13.27 18.31 -14.99
C HIS A 115 -11.97 17.97 -14.24
N LEU A 116 -11.16 17.02 -14.72
CA LEU A 116 -9.86 16.72 -14.12
C LEU A 116 -8.92 17.94 -14.13
N LEU A 117 -9.00 18.79 -15.16
CA LEU A 117 -8.16 19.98 -15.25
C LEU A 117 -8.67 21.14 -14.38
N HIS A 118 -9.99 21.28 -14.20
CA HIS A 118 -10.59 22.48 -13.58
C HIS A 118 -11.13 22.26 -12.15
N SER A 119 -11.29 21.03 -11.68
CA SER A 119 -11.90 20.73 -10.36
C SER A 119 -10.90 20.74 -9.18
N TRP A 120 -9.70 21.26 -9.38
CA TRP A 120 -8.69 21.30 -8.33
C TRP A 120 -9.14 22.18 -7.15
N ARG A 121 -9.10 21.63 -5.94
CA ARG A 121 -9.46 22.34 -4.70
C ARG A 121 -8.39 22.08 -3.66
N GLY A 122 -7.57 23.08 -3.38
CA GLY A 122 -6.42 22.95 -2.48
C GLY A 122 -6.78 22.51 -1.07
N GLY A 123 -7.87 23.05 -0.49
CA GLY A 123 -8.35 22.65 0.85
C GLY A 123 -8.75 21.17 0.92
N GLU A 124 -9.44 20.68 -0.10
CA GLU A 124 -9.83 19.27 -0.19
C GLU A 124 -8.61 18.35 -0.38
N ALA A 125 -7.67 18.75 -1.24
CA ALA A 125 -6.41 18.04 -1.41
C ALA A 125 -5.62 17.96 -0.09
N ALA A 126 -5.59 19.02 0.72
CA ALA A 126 -4.93 18.99 2.01
C ALA A 126 -5.58 17.97 2.96
N VAL A 127 -6.91 17.89 2.99
CA VAL A 127 -7.63 16.88 3.80
C VAL A 127 -7.30 15.47 3.31
N ASP A 128 -7.34 15.21 2.01
CA ASP A 128 -7.04 13.90 1.43
C ASP A 128 -5.58 13.48 1.69
N ALA A 129 -4.65 14.43 1.64
CA ALA A 129 -3.23 14.22 1.93
C ALA A 129 -2.96 13.81 3.38
N VAL A 130 -3.83 14.20 4.32
CA VAL A 130 -3.72 13.81 5.74
C VAL A 130 -4.52 12.53 6.02
N LEU A 131 -5.76 12.47 5.54
CA LEU A 131 -6.67 11.35 5.80
C LEU A 131 -6.12 10.03 5.25
N GLY A 132 -5.56 10.04 4.04
CA GLY A 132 -4.97 8.87 3.40
C GLY A 132 -3.91 8.17 4.27
N PRO A 133 -2.83 8.87 4.67
CA PRO A 133 -1.83 8.36 5.58
C PRO A 133 -2.38 7.90 6.93
N LEU A 134 -3.35 8.61 7.52
CA LEU A 134 -3.95 8.20 8.79
C LEU A 134 -4.66 6.85 8.65
N VAL A 135 -5.47 6.68 7.60
CA VAL A 135 -6.11 5.38 7.29
C VAL A 135 -5.05 4.30 7.06
N TYR A 136 -4.01 4.61 6.27
CA TYR A 136 -2.95 3.65 5.97
C TYR A 136 -2.19 3.19 7.23
N ARG A 137 -1.85 4.12 8.11
CA ARG A 137 -1.04 3.85 9.30
C ARG A 137 -1.84 3.23 10.43
N PHE A 138 -2.99 3.80 10.76
CA PHE A 138 -3.71 3.46 11.99
C PHE A 138 -4.74 2.35 11.77
N LEU A 139 -5.53 2.44 10.69
CA LEU A 139 -6.58 1.46 10.43
C LEU A 139 -6.00 0.15 9.90
N LEU A 140 -5.04 0.25 8.97
CA LEU A 140 -4.44 -0.92 8.35
C LEU A 140 -3.17 -1.40 9.06
N ARG A 141 -2.63 -0.62 10.01
CA ARG A 141 -1.40 -0.94 10.77
C ARG A 141 -0.18 -1.20 9.87
N HIS A 142 -0.16 -0.65 8.66
CA HIS A 142 0.97 -0.82 7.75
C HIS A 142 2.09 0.17 8.07
N ASP A 143 3.25 -0.14 7.51
CA ASP A 143 4.46 0.66 7.57
C ASP A 143 4.70 1.29 6.19
N PHE A 144 4.81 2.60 6.14
CA PHE A 144 4.95 3.37 4.89
C PHE A 144 6.11 2.89 4.02
N ARG A 145 7.23 2.48 4.63
CA ARG A 145 8.41 2.03 3.87
C ARG A 145 8.14 0.80 3.02
N ARG A 146 7.11 0.00 3.36
CA ARG A 146 6.69 -1.18 2.58
C ARG A 146 6.06 -0.81 1.25
N LEU A 147 5.77 0.46 1.00
CA LEU A 147 5.29 0.88 -0.31
C LEU A 147 6.40 0.98 -1.35
N LEU A 148 7.64 1.05 -0.91
CA LEU A 148 8.82 1.32 -1.72
C LEU A 148 9.46 0.03 -2.26
N PRO A 149 10.40 0.15 -3.22
CA PRO A 149 11.17 -1.00 -3.70
C PRO A 149 11.86 -1.74 -2.56
N SER A 150 11.90 -3.06 -2.66
CA SER A 150 12.61 -3.90 -1.69
C SER A 150 14.11 -3.89 -1.99
N HIS A 151 14.94 -3.87 -0.95
CA HIS A 151 16.40 -4.00 -1.08
C HIS A 151 16.84 -5.42 -0.74
N LEU A 152 17.62 -6.08 -1.61
CA LEU A 152 17.95 -7.51 -1.47
C LEU A 152 18.75 -7.90 -0.21
N ALA A 153 19.49 -6.97 0.40
CA ALA A 153 20.25 -7.24 1.62
C ALA A 153 19.47 -7.02 2.94
N LYS A 154 18.19 -6.65 2.87
CA LYS A 154 17.37 -6.30 4.03
C LYS A 154 15.95 -6.85 3.89
N PRO A 155 15.13 -6.88 4.95
CA PRO A 155 13.74 -7.31 4.82
C PRO A 155 13.00 -6.47 3.78
N GLY A 156 12.53 -7.14 2.73
CA GLY A 156 11.71 -6.54 1.69
C GLY A 156 10.31 -6.11 2.14
N ALA A 157 9.59 -5.43 1.25
CA ALA A 157 8.28 -4.86 1.50
C ALA A 157 7.21 -5.89 1.93
N PHE A 158 7.35 -7.15 1.53
CA PHE A 158 6.43 -8.24 1.83
C PHE A 158 6.89 -9.09 3.03
N GLY A 159 7.91 -8.65 3.78
CA GLY A 159 8.36 -9.32 5.02
C GLY A 159 7.44 -9.03 6.21
N PHE A 160 6.22 -9.58 6.21
CA PHE A 160 5.26 -9.42 7.31
C PHE A 160 5.64 -10.26 8.53
N LEU A 161 5.89 -11.56 8.31
CA LEU A 161 6.29 -12.50 9.35
C LEU A 161 7.68 -13.05 9.03
N HIS A 162 8.34 -13.50 10.09
CA HIS A 162 9.66 -14.13 10.04
C HIS A 162 9.68 -15.33 10.97
N VAL A 163 10.57 -16.27 10.68
CA VAL A 163 10.90 -17.37 11.60
C VAL A 163 12.18 -16.97 12.34
N PRO A 164 12.19 -16.97 13.69
CA PRO A 164 13.40 -16.65 14.44
C PRO A 164 14.48 -17.68 14.12
N THR A 165 15.73 -17.24 13.95
CA THR A 165 16.85 -18.15 13.70
C THR A 165 17.38 -18.70 15.01
N GLY A 166 17.66 -20.01 15.04
CA GLY A 166 18.51 -20.62 16.07
C GLY A 166 20.00 -20.27 15.89
N ALA A 167 20.86 -20.93 16.68
CA ALA A 167 22.32 -20.84 16.52
C ALA A 167 22.84 -21.58 15.27
N ALA A 168 21.99 -22.36 14.60
CA ALA A 168 22.36 -23.11 13.41
C ALA A 168 22.54 -22.19 12.19
N GLU A 169 23.52 -22.52 11.34
CA GLU A 169 23.79 -21.77 10.11
C GLU A 169 22.67 -21.92 9.07
N TYR A 170 21.93 -23.03 9.09
CA TYR A 170 20.87 -23.33 8.12
C TYR A 170 19.53 -23.61 8.81
N ALA A 171 18.44 -23.26 8.11
CA ALA A 171 17.10 -23.53 8.58
C ALA A 171 16.87 -25.04 8.73
N THR A 172 16.43 -25.45 9.91
CA THR A 172 15.95 -26.79 10.26
C THR A 172 14.74 -27.17 9.40
N ALA A 173 14.41 -28.46 9.36
CA ALA A 173 13.22 -28.95 8.63
C ALA A 173 11.92 -28.28 9.13
N ALA A 174 11.80 -28.06 10.45
CA ALA A 174 10.66 -27.39 11.05
C ALA A 174 10.57 -25.91 10.63
N GLU A 175 11.70 -25.18 10.64
CA GLU A 175 11.74 -23.79 10.19
C GLU A 175 11.43 -23.68 8.69
N LYS A 176 11.93 -24.61 7.86
CA LYS A 176 11.58 -24.70 6.42
C LYS A 176 10.09 -24.95 6.20
N ALA A 177 9.46 -25.81 7.00
CA ALA A 177 8.02 -26.03 6.93
C ALA A 177 7.24 -24.75 7.28
N GLN A 178 7.63 -24.03 8.33
CA GLN A 178 7.03 -22.74 8.69
C GLN A 178 7.20 -21.70 7.58
N LEU A 179 8.40 -21.60 7.00
CA LEU A 179 8.69 -20.70 5.88
C LEU A 179 7.85 -21.05 4.64
N SER A 180 7.57 -22.32 4.39
CA SER A 180 6.68 -22.75 3.31
C SER A 180 5.25 -22.28 3.51
N VAL A 181 4.73 -22.35 4.74
CA VAL A 181 3.41 -21.80 5.09
C VAL A 181 3.39 -20.28 4.90
N LEU A 182 4.42 -19.58 5.39
CA LEU A 182 4.55 -18.13 5.20
C LEU A 182 4.62 -17.75 3.72
N PHE A 183 5.38 -18.51 2.93
CA PHE A 183 5.50 -18.31 1.49
C PHE A 183 4.18 -18.53 0.77
N GLY A 184 3.43 -19.58 1.09
CA GLY A 184 2.13 -19.84 0.48
C GLY A 184 1.10 -18.74 0.75
N ARG A 185 1.18 -18.08 1.91
CA ARG A 185 0.28 -16.99 2.29
C ARG A 185 0.71 -15.62 1.73
N ASP A 186 1.96 -15.24 1.95
CA ASP A 186 2.46 -13.88 1.70
C ASP A 186 3.34 -13.78 0.45
N GLY A 187 3.86 -14.90 -0.04
CA GLY A 187 4.87 -14.96 -1.09
C GLY A 187 6.27 -14.60 -0.63
N CYS A 188 7.16 -14.43 -1.61
CA CYS A 188 8.53 -13.98 -1.39
C CYS A 188 8.53 -12.60 -0.71
N HIS A 189 9.29 -12.45 0.38
CA HIS A 189 9.30 -11.21 1.15
C HIS A 189 9.88 -9.99 0.38
N HIS A 190 10.62 -10.22 -0.72
CA HIS A 190 11.16 -9.17 -1.59
C HIS A 190 10.19 -8.77 -2.71
N CYS A 191 9.70 -9.73 -3.50
CA CYS A 191 8.91 -9.45 -4.72
C CYS A 191 7.43 -9.85 -4.62
N GLY A 192 7.01 -10.56 -3.57
CA GLY A 192 5.66 -11.08 -3.39
C GLY A 192 5.27 -12.22 -4.33
N THR A 193 6.22 -12.82 -5.07
CA THR A 193 5.91 -13.98 -5.94
C THR A 193 5.58 -15.22 -5.11
N LEU A 194 4.64 -16.03 -5.59
CA LEU A 194 4.32 -17.36 -5.05
C LEU A 194 4.96 -18.49 -5.88
N ARG A 195 5.85 -18.13 -6.81
CA ARG A 195 6.51 -19.06 -7.74
C ARG A 195 7.97 -19.30 -7.35
N ASN A 196 8.57 -20.32 -7.93
CA ASN A 196 10.01 -20.64 -7.84
C ASN A 196 10.47 -21.15 -6.48
N GLY A 197 9.55 -21.76 -5.70
CA GLY A 197 9.83 -22.38 -4.42
C GLY A 197 10.26 -21.41 -3.32
N VAL A 198 10.33 -21.90 -2.08
CA VAL A 198 10.80 -21.14 -0.92
C VAL A 198 12.20 -21.58 -0.52
N ILE A 199 13.04 -20.60 -0.18
CA ILE A 199 14.29 -20.76 0.54
C ILE A 199 14.17 -19.96 1.84
N GLY A 200 14.68 -20.52 2.93
CA GLY A 200 14.90 -19.79 4.17
C GLY A 200 16.24 -19.09 4.10
N ASP A 201 16.23 -17.81 3.75
CA ASP A 201 17.43 -16.99 3.73
C ASP A 201 17.54 -16.15 5.00
N HIS A 202 18.77 -15.96 5.47
CA HIS A 202 19.08 -15.14 6.64
C HIS A 202 19.00 -13.68 6.28
N MET A 203 18.19 -12.94 7.04
CA MET A 203 18.09 -11.51 6.88
C MET A 203 18.43 -10.80 8.20
N PRO A 204 19.43 -9.90 8.23
CA PRO A 204 20.39 -9.63 7.15
C PRO A 204 21.35 -10.83 6.89
N PRO A 205 21.98 -10.92 5.70
CA PRO A 205 22.93 -11.98 5.38
C PRO A 205 24.09 -12.03 6.37
N TYR A 206 24.60 -13.23 6.67
CA TYR A 206 25.68 -13.42 7.66
C TYR A 206 26.91 -12.56 7.38
N LYS A 207 27.35 -12.48 6.13
CA LYS A 207 28.46 -11.61 5.72
C LYS A 207 28.20 -10.15 6.09
N VAL A 208 26.98 -9.64 5.87
CA VAL A 208 26.59 -8.26 6.23
C VAL A 208 26.62 -8.05 7.73
N VAL A 209 26.14 -9.03 8.51
CA VAL A 209 26.21 -8.97 9.99
C VAL A 209 27.64 -8.92 10.47
N ARG A 210 28.49 -9.84 9.98
CA ARG A 210 29.90 -9.92 10.34
C ARG A 210 30.64 -8.63 9.99
N ASP A 211 30.44 -8.11 8.78
CA ASP A 211 31.09 -6.88 8.33
C ASP A 211 30.59 -5.67 9.14
N ALA A 212 29.30 -5.62 9.50
CA ALA A 212 28.75 -4.58 10.36
C ALA A 212 29.29 -4.67 11.80
N VAL A 213 29.48 -5.87 12.35
CA VAL A 213 30.10 -6.08 13.66
C VAL A 213 31.58 -5.67 13.64
N ALA A 214 32.32 -6.06 12.60
CA ALA A 214 33.73 -5.65 12.45
C ALA A 214 33.87 -4.13 12.32
N ALA A 215 33.04 -3.46 11.49
CA ALA A 215 33.03 -2.01 11.38
C ALA A 215 32.68 -1.33 12.73
N ARG A 216 31.78 -1.95 13.48
CA ARG A 216 31.36 -1.52 14.82
C ARG A 216 32.46 -1.65 15.87
N GLU A 217 33.34 -2.63 15.74
CA GLU A 217 34.51 -2.83 16.60
C GLU A 217 35.65 -1.89 16.21
N ALA A 218 35.81 -1.61 14.92
CA ALA A 218 36.78 -0.65 14.39
C ALA A 218 36.40 0.82 14.65
N ALA A 219 35.12 1.12 14.92
CA ALA A 219 34.64 2.48 15.16
C ALA A 219 35.31 3.13 16.39
N GLY A 220 36.00 4.25 16.16
CA GLY A 220 36.67 5.06 17.18
C GLY A 220 36.01 6.42 17.42
N GLY A 221 36.49 7.14 18.44
CA GLY A 221 36.14 8.55 18.66
C GLY A 221 34.63 8.84 18.84
N LEU A 222 34.13 9.79 18.04
CA LEU A 222 32.76 10.31 18.11
C LEU A 222 31.69 9.25 17.77
N GLU A 223 31.94 8.35 16.82
CA GLU A 223 30.98 7.30 16.45
C GLU A 223 30.71 6.34 17.61
N LYS A 224 31.76 5.97 18.34
CA LYS A 224 31.64 5.14 19.55
C LYS A 224 30.83 5.84 20.63
N LEU A 225 30.98 7.15 20.77
CA LEU A 225 30.22 7.97 21.72
C LEU A 225 28.75 8.09 21.31
N LEU A 226 28.46 8.41 20.05
CA LEU A 226 27.10 8.45 19.50
C LEU A 226 26.39 7.11 19.65
N ARG A 227 27.11 6.01 19.46
CA ARG A 227 26.56 4.67 19.63
C ARG A 227 26.28 4.33 21.08
N ARG A 228 27.18 4.66 22.02
CA ARG A 228 26.91 4.52 23.45
C ARG A 228 25.71 5.35 23.89
N ALA A 229 25.57 6.56 23.36
CA ALA A 229 24.40 7.40 23.59
C ALA A 229 23.13 6.74 23.03
N ALA A 230 23.17 6.21 21.81
CA ALA A 230 22.04 5.48 21.22
C ALA A 230 21.66 4.25 22.05
N ASP A 231 22.63 3.44 22.48
CA ASP A 231 22.39 2.28 23.34
C ASP A 231 21.81 2.69 24.71
N ALA A 232 22.30 3.78 25.32
CA ALA A 232 21.77 4.33 26.57
C ALA A 232 20.33 4.86 26.43
N LEU A 233 19.98 5.39 25.26
CA LEU A 233 18.62 5.79 24.91
C LEU A 233 17.72 4.61 24.52
N GLY A 234 18.21 3.37 24.59
CA GLY A 234 17.48 2.18 24.17
C GLY A 234 17.24 2.10 22.66
N LEU A 235 17.94 2.91 21.86
CA LEU A 235 17.93 2.89 20.40
C LEU A 235 18.81 1.75 19.85
N LYS A 236 18.85 0.63 20.57
CA LYS A 236 19.66 -0.52 20.22
C LYS A 236 19.23 -1.00 18.84
N ASP A 237 20.20 -1.04 17.95
CA ASP A 237 19.96 -1.44 16.58
C ASP A 237 19.73 -2.96 16.50
N ASN A 238 18.46 -3.34 16.67
CA ASN A 238 17.99 -4.72 16.51
C ASN A 238 18.06 -5.19 15.05
N SER A 239 18.48 -4.35 14.09
CA SER A 239 18.58 -4.73 12.68
C SER A 239 19.64 -5.78 12.39
N LEU A 240 20.58 -6.02 13.32
CA LEU A 240 21.56 -7.12 13.21
C LEU A 240 21.02 -8.46 13.70
N LYS A 241 19.82 -8.51 14.28
CA LYS A 241 19.21 -9.80 14.63
C LYS A 241 18.88 -10.54 13.35
N GLN A 242 19.59 -11.63 13.10
CA GLN A 242 19.28 -12.51 12.00
C GLN A 242 17.94 -13.20 12.26
N VAL A 243 17.13 -13.26 11.21
CA VAL A 243 15.87 -14.00 11.18
C VAL A 243 15.70 -14.60 9.79
N TYR A 244 14.90 -15.66 9.67
CA TYR A 244 14.56 -16.23 8.38
C TYR A 244 13.32 -15.56 7.80
N PHE A 245 13.41 -15.16 6.54
CA PHE A 245 12.23 -14.77 5.75
C PHE A 245 12.04 -15.74 4.58
N ALA A 246 10.78 -15.89 4.17
CA ALA A 246 10.43 -16.68 3.00
C ALA A 246 10.89 -15.95 1.73
N GLN A 247 11.87 -16.50 1.01
CA GLN A 247 12.45 -15.90 -0.20
C GLN A 247 12.33 -16.86 -1.39
N CYS A 248 12.02 -16.36 -2.58
CA CYS A 248 12.06 -17.19 -3.79
C CYS A 248 13.49 -17.41 -4.29
N ARG A 249 13.71 -18.50 -5.04
CA ARG A 249 15.02 -18.85 -5.63
C ARG A 249 15.64 -17.73 -6.44
N ASP A 250 14.87 -17.00 -7.24
CA ASP A 250 15.39 -15.92 -8.07
C ASP A 250 15.93 -14.75 -7.25
N CYS A 251 15.18 -14.32 -6.22
CA CYS A 251 15.62 -13.24 -5.33
C CYS A 251 16.86 -13.66 -4.54
N SER A 252 16.89 -14.90 -4.07
CA SER A 252 18.05 -15.48 -3.39
C SER A 252 19.29 -15.51 -4.30
N GLY A 253 19.12 -15.95 -5.56
CA GLY A 253 20.21 -15.96 -6.55
C GLY A 253 20.78 -14.57 -6.84
N ARG A 254 19.91 -13.56 -7.01
CA ARG A 254 20.32 -12.16 -7.20
C ARG A 254 21.07 -11.61 -5.98
N GLN A 255 20.56 -11.87 -4.78
CA GLN A 255 21.20 -11.48 -3.54
C GLN A 255 22.59 -12.14 -3.39
N ALA A 256 22.70 -13.44 -3.67
CA ALA A 256 23.99 -14.15 -3.65
C ALA A 256 24.98 -13.59 -4.68
N GLN A 257 24.52 -13.17 -5.86
CA GLN A 257 25.34 -12.48 -6.85
C GLN A 257 25.82 -11.11 -6.34
N LEU A 258 24.93 -10.32 -5.73
CA LEU A 258 25.29 -9.04 -5.11
C LEU A 258 26.32 -9.20 -3.98
N MET A 259 26.20 -10.26 -3.17
CA MET A 259 27.16 -10.52 -2.08
C MET A 259 28.55 -10.96 -2.59
N ARG A 260 28.59 -11.66 -3.74
CA ARG A 260 29.83 -12.12 -4.38
C ARG A 260 30.59 -10.97 -5.06
N ASN A 261 29.89 -10.10 -5.77
CA ASN A 261 30.52 -9.01 -6.52
C ASN A 261 30.98 -7.85 -5.62
N GLY A 262 30.75 -7.97 -4.30
CA GLY A 262 30.66 -6.82 -3.41
C GLY A 262 29.46 -5.97 -3.80
N THR A 263 29.02 -5.08 -2.91
CA THR A 263 28.02 -4.04 -3.24
C THR A 263 28.43 -3.14 -4.41
N ARG A 264 29.63 -3.34 -4.98
CA ARG A 264 30.15 -2.80 -6.24
C ARG A 264 29.54 -3.41 -7.51
N ALA A 265 28.31 -3.94 -7.47
CA ALA A 265 27.53 -4.09 -8.69
C ALA A 265 27.03 -2.70 -9.15
N THR A 266 28.01 -1.87 -9.51
CA THR A 266 27.92 -0.79 -10.47
C THR A 266 27.02 -1.21 -11.62
N LEU A 267 25.94 -0.43 -11.79
CA LEU A 267 25.37 -0.03 -13.08
C LEU A 267 25.64 -1.05 -14.20
N LEU A 268 24.73 -2.01 -14.36
CA LEU A 268 24.69 -2.77 -15.62
C LEU A 268 24.61 -1.78 -16.79
N PRO A 269 25.30 -2.02 -17.91
CA PRO A 269 25.17 -1.17 -19.09
C PRO A 269 23.72 -1.29 -19.60
N GLY A 270 23.00 -0.16 -19.66
CA GLY A 270 21.54 -0.09 -19.82
C GLY A 270 20.78 0.28 -18.52
N GLY A 271 21.51 0.51 -17.43
CA GLY A 271 21.07 0.59 -16.04
C GLY A 271 20.53 1.93 -15.54
N LEU A 272 19.24 2.14 -15.74
CA LEU A 272 18.46 3.12 -14.96
C LEU A 272 17.98 2.55 -13.62
N TRP A 273 17.89 1.21 -13.49
CA TRP A 273 17.37 0.56 -12.28
C TRP A 273 18.49 -0.07 -11.45
N PRO A 274 18.60 0.23 -10.14
CA PRO A 274 19.62 -0.37 -9.29
C PRO A 274 19.41 -1.89 -9.14
N PRO A 275 20.42 -2.73 -9.38
CA PRO A 275 20.28 -4.19 -9.35
C PRO A 275 19.91 -4.76 -7.97
N GLU A 276 20.17 -4.01 -6.90
CA GLU A 276 19.79 -4.33 -5.52
C GLU A 276 18.30 -4.13 -5.23
N LEU A 277 17.57 -3.43 -6.12
CA LEU A 277 16.17 -3.10 -5.94
C LEU A 277 15.25 -4.04 -6.70
N VAL A 278 14.24 -4.53 -5.99
CA VAL A 278 13.18 -5.36 -6.55
C VAL A 278 11.93 -4.51 -6.73
N LEU A 279 11.58 -4.25 -8.00
CA LEU A 279 10.30 -3.66 -8.38
C LEU A 279 9.19 -4.68 -8.13
N HIS A 280 8.09 -4.22 -7.55
CA HIS A 280 6.93 -5.08 -7.31
C HIS A 280 6.05 -5.14 -8.55
N ALA A 281 5.51 -6.32 -8.86
CA ALA A 281 4.55 -6.46 -9.94
C ALA A 281 3.32 -5.55 -9.69
N PRO A 282 2.80 -4.83 -10.70
CA PRO A 282 1.64 -3.95 -10.54
C PRO A 282 0.43 -4.64 -9.92
N GLN A 283 0.21 -5.93 -10.23
CA GLN A 283 -0.86 -6.74 -9.64
C GLN A 283 -0.74 -6.85 -8.11
N ARG A 284 0.48 -6.92 -7.57
CA ARG A 284 0.72 -6.98 -6.12
C ARG A 284 0.62 -5.60 -5.48
N LEU A 285 0.92 -4.53 -6.21
CA LEU A 285 0.64 -3.16 -5.79
C LEU A 285 -0.86 -2.90 -5.74
N ALA A 286 -1.62 -3.42 -6.72
CA ALA A 286 -3.08 -3.30 -6.78
C ALA A 286 -3.80 -4.15 -5.71
N ALA A 287 -3.20 -5.27 -5.28
CA ALA A 287 -3.69 -6.07 -4.15
C ALA A 287 -3.38 -5.46 -2.78
N ARG A 288 -2.66 -4.32 -2.72
CA ARG A 288 -2.48 -3.58 -1.48
C ARG A 288 -3.82 -2.99 -1.03
N PRO A 289 -3.98 -2.68 0.27
CA PRO A 289 -5.23 -2.16 0.76
C PRO A 289 -5.60 -0.86 0.03
N SER A 290 -6.62 -0.95 -0.81
CA SER A 290 -7.27 0.18 -1.50
C SER A 290 -8.20 0.96 -0.58
N LEU A 291 -8.26 0.58 0.70
CA LEU A 291 -9.13 1.21 1.70
C LEU A 291 -8.92 2.74 1.80
N PRO A 292 -7.70 3.31 1.73
CA PRO A 292 -7.54 4.76 1.68
C PRO A 292 -8.24 5.37 0.47
N ALA A 293 -8.14 4.76 -0.71
CA ALA A 293 -8.80 5.23 -1.94
C ALA A 293 -10.33 5.08 -1.88
N LEU A 294 -10.81 4.00 -1.27
CA LEU A 294 -12.24 3.77 -1.07
C LEU A 294 -12.84 4.81 -0.11
N LEU A 295 -12.19 5.07 1.03
CA LEU A 295 -12.67 6.04 2.02
C LEU A 295 -12.57 7.49 1.52
N VAL A 296 -11.45 7.86 0.89
CA VAL A 296 -11.31 9.18 0.26
C VAL A 296 -12.30 9.34 -0.89
N GLY A 297 -12.47 8.30 -1.70
CA GLY A 297 -13.43 8.31 -2.81
C GLY A 297 -14.88 8.43 -2.34
N SER A 298 -15.28 7.64 -1.34
CA SER A 298 -16.65 7.59 -0.83
C SER A 298 -17.07 8.88 -0.11
N ARG A 299 -16.12 9.56 0.56
CA ARG A 299 -16.37 10.86 1.21
C ARG A 299 -17.07 11.85 0.26
N TYR A 300 -16.57 12.00 -0.96
CA TYR A 300 -17.17 12.93 -1.93
C TYR A 300 -18.55 12.53 -2.41
N TYR A 301 -18.80 11.23 -2.55
CA TYR A 301 -20.13 10.74 -2.87
C TYR A 301 -21.12 11.02 -1.74
N VAL A 302 -20.72 10.73 -0.49
CA VAL A 302 -21.54 10.96 0.70
C VAL A 302 -21.83 12.45 0.88
N ASP A 303 -20.83 13.32 0.76
CA ASP A 303 -21.00 14.77 0.88
C ASP A 303 -22.01 15.31 -0.15
N ALA A 304 -21.95 14.82 -1.39
CA ALA A 304 -22.89 15.21 -2.43
C ALA A 304 -24.30 14.65 -2.18
N ALA A 305 -24.43 13.42 -1.69
CA ALA A 305 -25.72 12.83 -1.32
C ALA A 305 -26.38 13.59 -0.16
N VAL A 306 -25.60 13.95 0.87
CA VAL A 306 -26.06 14.75 2.01
C VAL A 306 -26.50 16.15 1.55
N ALA A 307 -25.73 16.79 0.68
CA ALA A 307 -26.09 18.09 0.11
C ALA A 307 -27.38 18.03 -0.71
N ALA A 308 -27.56 16.98 -1.54
CA ALA A 308 -28.78 16.77 -2.31
C ALA A 308 -30.00 16.54 -1.42
N ALA A 309 -29.86 15.74 -0.36
CA ALA A 309 -30.93 15.51 0.61
C ALA A 309 -31.31 16.80 1.36
N ALA A 310 -30.33 17.60 1.75
CA ALA A 310 -30.56 18.90 2.39
C ALA A 310 -31.28 19.90 1.46
N ALA A 311 -30.95 19.89 0.16
CA ALA A 311 -31.63 20.72 -0.84
C ALA A 311 -33.07 20.26 -1.10
N GLY A 312 -33.31 18.95 -1.19
CA GLY A 312 -34.64 18.37 -1.40
C GLY A 312 -35.56 18.43 -0.17
N GLY A 313 -35.01 18.55 1.03
CA GLY A 313 -35.76 18.74 2.28
C GLY A 313 -36.50 20.07 2.37
N ARG A 314 -36.10 21.07 1.58
CA ARG A 314 -36.99 22.18 1.22
C ARG A 314 -37.91 21.68 0.12
N ARG A 315 -38.93 20.89 0.50
CA ARG A 315 -40.17 20.92 -0.28
C ARG A 315 -40.48 22.41 -0.46
N PRO A 316 -40.62 22.94 -1.69
CA PRO A 316 -41.23 24.24 -1.85
C PRO A 316 -42.50 24.13 -1.04
N GLY A 317 -42.57 24.88 0.07
CA GLY A 317 -43.71 24.84 0.96
C GLY A 317 -44.91 24.86 0.05
N GLY A 318 -45.78 23.87 0.20
CA GLY A 318 -47.09 23.95 -0.42
C GLY A 318 -47.57 25.33 -0.02
N GLY A 319 -47.48 26.26 -0.96
CA GLY A 319 -48.15 27.52 -0.88
C GLY A 319 -49.58 27.04 -0.86
N GLY A 320 -50.10 26.84 0.35
CA GLY A 320 -51.52 26.80 0.59
C GLY A 320 -51.99 27.99 -0.19
N THR A 321 -52.72 27.70 -1.25
CA THR A 321 -53.27 28.67 -2.16
C THR A 321 -53.97 29.68 -1.25
N ALA A 322 -53.34 30.85 -1.08
CA ALA A 322 -53.94 32.01 -0.46
C ALA A 322 -54.99 32.59 -1.45
N ALA A 323 -55.86 31.70 -1.93
CA ALA A 323 -56.98 31.96 -2.81
C ALA A 323 -58.31 31.76 -2.07
N GLU A 324 -58.28 31.53 -0.74
CA GLU A 324 -59.48 31.51 0.13
C GLU A 324 -59.41 32.55 1.26
N ALA A 325 -58.78 33.71 1.04
CA ALA A 325 -58.85 34.82 2.00
C ALA A 325 -58.79 36.20 1.32
N GLU A 326 -59.47 36.37 0.19
CA GLU A 326 -59.74 37.71 -0.38
C GLU A 326 -61.25 37.88 -0.60
N GLU A 327 -62.00 37.91 0.49
CA GLU A 327 -63.28 38.63 0.55
C GLU A 327 -63.56 39.09 1.97
N ARG A 328 -62.85 40.14 2.44
CA ARG A 328 -63.37 41.14 3.40
C ARG A 328 -62.33 42.21 3.73
N GLY A 329 -62.65 43.45 3.32
CA GLY A 329 -62.24 44.71 3.94
C GLY A 329 -60.77 45.09 3.71
N GLY A 330 -60.44 46.15 3.00
CA GLY A 330 -61.02 47.48 3.13
C GLY A 330 -59.94 48.44 3.64
N GLY A 331 -59.38 49.22 2.71
CA GLY A 331 -58.81 50.56 2.88
C GLY A 331 -57.85 50.86 4.04
N GLY A 332 -56.63 51.29 3.71
CA GLY A 332 -55.88 52.16 4.62
C GLY A 332 -54.38 52.34 4.35
N LYS A 333 -54.06 53.42 3.61
CA LYS A 333 -52.89 54.30 3.71
C LYS A 333 -51.48 53.72 3.98
N ALA A 334 -50.64 53.91 2.96
CA ALA A 334 -49.30 54.52 2.98
C ALA A 334 -48.55 54.58 4.32
N ASP A 335 -47.34 53.99 4.35
CA ASP A 335 -46.17 54.78 4.76
C ASP A 335 -44.87 54.24 4.18
N SER A 336 -44.04 55.17 3.72
CA SER A 336 -42.71 54.97 3.18
C SER A 336 -41.67 55.03 4.31
N GLY A 337 -40.91 53.97 4.52
CA GLY A 337 -39.87 53.96 5.55
C GLY A 337 -38.77 52.95 5.25
N GLY A 338 -37.64 53.45 4.74
CA GLY A 338 -36.46 52.64 4.47
C GLY A 338 -35.83 52.05 5.73
N ARG A 339 -35.14 50.92 5.56
CA ARG A 339 -34.12 50.48 6.51
C ARG A 339 -33.03 49.65 5.83
N LYS A 340 -31.86 50.26 5.70
CA LYS A 340 -30.57 49.59 5.52
C LYS A 340 -30.32 48.71 6.74
N GLY A 341 -30.12 47.41 6.53
CA GLY A 341 -29.74 46.46 7.56
C GLY A 341 -28.47 45.71 7.16
N SER A 342 -27.33 46.23 7.57
CA SER A 342 -26.04 45.53 7.63
C SER A 342 -26.03 44.56 8.81
N GLY A 343 -25.60 43.31 8.63
CA GLY A 343 -25.35 42.39 9.75
C GLY A 343 -24.84 41.04 9.25
N ARG A 344 -23.52 40.87 9.20
CA ARG A 344 -22.69 40.15 10.18
C ARG A 344 -22.59 38.65 9.90
N GLY A 345 -21.37 38.26 9.49
CA GLY A 345 -20.94 36.88 9.36
C GLY A 345 -20.99 36.12 10.68
N GLY A 346 -21.53 34.91 10.62
CA GLY A 346 -21.40 33.90 11.65
C GLY A 346 -20.09 33.13 11.44
N VAL A 347 -19.13 33.38 12.33
CA VAL A 347 -17.96 32.55 12.55
C VAL A 347 -18.44 31.25 13.21
N PHE A 348 -18.29 30.12 12.50
CA PHE A 348 -18.53 28.80 13.07
C PHE A 348 -17.39 28.48 14.06
N ARG A 349 -17.75 28.32 15.33
CA ARG A 349 -16.87 27.89 16.41
C ARG A 349 -16.88 26.35 16.44
N GLN A 350 -15.73 25.74 16.19
CA GLN A 350 -15.52 24.30 16.40
C GLN A 350 -15.22 24.06 17.88
N ASP A 351 -16.08 23.31 18.55
CA ASP A 351 -15.79 22.72 19.85
C ASP A 351 -15.07 21.38 19.64
N SER A 352 -13.78 21.36 20.00
CA SER A 352 -12.94 20.16 20.02
C SER A 352 -13.09 19.45 21.37
N ALA A 353 -13.86 18.35 21.37
CA ALA A 353 -13.87 17.42 22.49
C ALA A 353 -12.62 16.54 22.44
N ALA A 354 -11.80 16.66 23.49
CA ALA A 354 -10.61 15.87 23.75
C ALA A 354 -10.98 14.38 23.92
N TRP A 355 -10.28 13.50 23.21
CA TRP A 355 -10.23 12.07 23.50
C TRP A 355 -8.86 11.75 24.09
N GLN A 356 -8.89 11.36 25.36
CA GLN A 356 -7.75 10.89 26.14
C GLN A 356 -7.38 9.46 25.73
N GLU A 357 -6.08 9.22 25.59
CA GLU A 357 -5.49 7.90 25.43
C GLU A 357 -5.57 7.12 26.73
N ASP A 358 -5.96 5.84 26.65
CA ASP A 358 -5.64 4.86 27.68
C ASP A 358 -4.93 3.66 27.04
N ALA A 359 -3.66 3.53 27.41
CA ALA A 359 -2.78 2.42 27.06
C ALA A 359 -2.61 1.50 28.28
N ALA A 360 -3.05 0.24 28.16
CA ALA A 360 -2.55 -0.89 28.94
C ALA A 360 -2.98 -2.18 28.21
N GLY A 361 -2.10 -3.07 27.77
CA GLY A 361 -1.09 -3.72 28.58
C GLY A 361 -1.61 -5.10 29.00
N ARG A 362 -1.33 -6.15 28.22
CA ARG A 362 -1.42 -7.53 28.68
C ARG A 362 -0.54 -8.46 27.84
N ARG A 363 0.65 -8.75 28.38
CA ARG A 363 1.49 -9.89 28.03
C ARG A 363 0.91 -11.11 28.75
N GLY A 364 0.50 -12.13 28.01
CA GLY A 364 0.16 -13.45 28.55
C GLY A 364 1.07 -14.50 27.91
N GLY A 365 2.09 -14.94 28.66
CA GLY A 365 2.89 -16.09 28.27
C GLY A 365 2.14 -17.39 28.48
N LEU A 366 2.24 -18.31 27.52
CA LEU A 366 1.91 -19.71 27.74
C LEU A 366 3.06 -20.56 27.18
N ARG A 367 3.79 -21.16 28.12
CA ARG A 367 4.57 -22.38 27.93
C ARG A 367 3.56 -23.53 27.78
N GLY A 368 3.70 -24.32 26.72
CA GLY A 368 3.01 -25.59 26.57
C GLY A 368 3.96 -26.54 25.86
N GLY A 369 4.58 -27.44 26.63
CA GLY A 369 5.33 -28.56 26.07
C GLY A 369 4.36 -29.58 25.48
N MET A 370 4.74 -30.18 24.36
CA MET A 370 4.07 -31.38 23.87
C MET A 370 5.11 -32.33 23.29
N GLN A 371 5.33 -33.40 24.05
CA GLN A 371 5.99 -34.64 23.67
C GLN A 371 4.91 -35.57 23.10
N CYS A 372 5.11 -36.04 21.88
CA CYS A 372 4.68 -37.33 21.30
C CYS A 372 5.58 -37.50 20.05
N GLY A 373 6.35 -38.56 19.80
CA GLY A 373 6.13 -39.96 20.13
C GLY A 373 5.48 -40.66 18.92
N LEU A 374 6.16 -41.67 18.36
CA LEU A 374 5.83 -42.51 17.18
C LEU A 374 6.40 -41.95 15.85
N GLY A 375 7.30 -42.59 15.11
CA GLY A 375 7.67 -44.00 15.02
C GLY A 375 7.04 -44.61 13.76
N CYS A 376 7.81 -44.71 12.67
CA CYS A 376 7.60 -45.67 11.57
C CYS A 376 8.90 -45.79 10.75
N ASP A 377 9.47 -46.99 10.85
CA ASP A 377 10.58 -47.54 10.07
C ASP A 377 10.15 -47.97 8.64
N HIS A 378 11.20 -48.25 7.85
CA HIS A 378 11.30 -49.06 6.63
C HIS A 378 11.10 -48.41 5.26
N GLY A 379 12.15 -48.58 4.44
CA GLY A 379 12.19 -48.32 3.01
C GLY A 379 13.61 -48.40 2.44
N GLU A 380 14.27 -49.54 2.63
CA GLU A 380 15.54 -49.89 1.98
C GLU A 380 15.41 -50.01 0.45
N GLY A 381 16.51 -49.76 -0.25
CA GLY A 381 16.83 -50.43 -1.51
C GLY A 381 16.84 -49.55 -2.77
N ALA A 382 18.04 -49.17 -3.21
CA ALA A 382 18.55 -49.57 -4.53
C ALA A 382 19.98 -49.06 -4.72
N GLU A 383 20.89 -50.02 -4.79
CA GLU A 383 22.28 -49.90 -5.18
C GLU A 383 22.42 -49.49 -6.67
N GLY A 384 23.55 -48.88 -7.00
CA GLY A 384 23.94 -48.59 -8.38
C GLY A 384 25.14 -47.66 -8.45
N GLY A 385 26.33 -48.20 -8.21
CA GLY A 385 27.60 -47.46 -8.36
C GLY A 385 27.93 -47.11 -9.81
N VAL A 386 28.90 -46.22 -10.01
CA VAL A 386 30.18 -46.48 -10.70
C VAL A 386 31.14 -45.30 -10.41
N ALA A 387 32.40 -45.68 -10.23
CA ALA A 387 33.59 -44.89 -9.93
C ALA A 387 33.92 -43.74 -10.89
N GLY A 388 34.69 -42.79 -10.38
CA GLY A 388 35.31 -41.70 -11.14
C GLY A 388 36.27 -40.90 -10.28
N GLU A 389 37.40 -41.51 -9.94
CA GLU A 389 38.59 -40.86 -9.37
C GLU A 389 39.14 -39.78 -10.31
N ALA A 390 39.37 -38.58 -9.79
CA ALA A 390 40.38 -37.66 -10.31
C ALA A 390 40.88 -36.76 -9.16
N ALA A 391 42.03 -37.15 -8.61
CA ALA A 391 42.86 -36.30 -7.78
C ALA A 391 43.52 -35.20 -8.64
N GLY A 392 43.74 -34.03 -8.04
CA GLY A 392 44.52 -32.95 -8.66
C GLY A 392 44.34 -31.64 -7.91
N GLY A 393 45.26 -31.33 -7.00
CA GLY A 393 45.17 -30.20 -6.08
C GLY A 393 45.53 -28.84 -6.67
N ALA A 394 45.31 -27.80 -5.88
CA ALA A 394 46.18 -26.62 -5.80
C ALA A 394 45.71 -25.74 -4.63
N LEU A 395 46.56 -25.69 -3.61
CA LEU A 395 46.68 -24.58 -2.67
C LEU A 395 46.87 -23.27 -3.45
N CYS A 396 46.12 -22.23 -3.13
CA CYS A 396 46.59 -20.85 -3.36
C CYS A 396 45.81 -19.82 -2.52
N GLY A 397 46.53 -19.19 -1.59
CA GLY A 397 46.44 -17.75 -1.34
C GLY A 397 45.34 -17.25 -0.41
N CYS A 398 45.59 -17.29 0.90
CA CYS A 398 45.03 -16.28 1.82
C CYS A 398 45.68 -14.93 1.52
N GLY A 399 45.02 -14.11 0.72
CA GLY A 399 45.35 -12.69 0.57
C GLY A 399 44.76 -11.89 1.72
N VAL A 400 45.59 -11.51 2.69
CA VAL A 400 45.33 -10.42 3.62
C VAL A 400 45.26 -9.13 2.79
N TRP A 401 44.12 -8.44 2.79
CA TRP A 401 44.01 -7.10 2.21
C TRP A 401 43.72 -6.09 3.32
N GLU A 402 44.75 -5.32 3.64
CA GLU A 402 44.63 -4.01 4.27
C GLU A 402 43.85 -3.07 3.34
N ALA A 403 42.78 -2.44 3.85
CA ALA A 403 42.32 -1.15 3.36
C ALA A 403 41.41 -0.49 4.41
N ALA A 404 42.03 0.14 5.41
CA ALA A 404 41.43 1.31 6.04
C ALA A 404 41.75 2.51 5.13
N GLN A 405 40.75 3.06 4.45
CA GLN A 405 40.85 4.42 3.90
C GLN A 405 40.06 5.36 4.82
N PRO A 406 40.68 6.40 5.38
CA PRO A 406 39.97 7.37 6.21
C PRO A 406 39.03 8.24 5.37
N LEU A 407 37.90 8.60 6.00
CA LEU A 407 36.73 9.31 5.48
C LEU A 407 36.98 10.75 4.97
N ALA A 408 38.23 11.15 4.72
CA ALA A 408 38.61 12.54 4.44
C ALA A 408 38.64 12.91 2.94
N GLN A 409 38.32 12.00 2.02
CA GLN A 409 38.39 12.25 0.56
C GLN A 409 37.03 12.42 -0.14
N LEU A 410 35.94 12.68 0.60
CA LEU A 410 34.58 12.84 0.02
C LEU A 410 33.97 14.24 0.20
N LEU A 411 34.78 15.30 0.24
CA LEU A 411 34.28 16.67 0.09
C LEU A 411 35.09 17.41 -0.98
N PRO A 412 34.44 18.03 -2.00
CA PRO A 412 35.13 18.93 -2.92
C PRO A 412 35.50 20.24 -2.19
N ALA A 413 36.66 20.78 -2.56
CA ALA A 413 37.16 22.08 -2.11
C ALA A 413 36.30 23.25 -2.62
#